data_AF-A0A8J5I8I7-F1
#
_entry.id   AF-A0A8J5I8I7-F1
#
_cell.length_a   1.000
_cell.length_b   1.000
_cell.length_c   1.000
_cell.angle_alpha   90.00
_cell.angle_beta   90.00
_cell.angle_gamma   90.00
#
_symmetry.space_group_name_H-M   'P 1'
#
loop_
_entity.id
_entity.type
_entity.pdbx_description
1 polymer ?
#
loop_
_entity_poly.entity_id
_entity_poly.type
_entity_poly.pdbx_seq_one_letter_code
_entity_poly.pdbx_strand_id
1 'polypeptide(L)'
;MTTPISIEDVRREVKILKALSNHNNLVKFYDACEDALNVYVVMELCEGGELLERILSRGGRYSKEDAKAIVIQILSVITFCHLQGVVHRDLKP
;
A
#
# COMPACT_ATOMS: atom_id res chain seq x y z
N MET A 1 1.18 2.76 20.86
CA MET A 1 -0.23 2.74 21.31
C MET A 1 -1.10 2.74 20.07
N THR A 2 -1.57 1.57 19.64
CA THR A 2 -2.56 1.47 18.56
C THR A 2 -3.92 1.77 19.16
N THR A 3 -4.54 2.88 18.75
CA THR A 3 -5.95 3.15 19.04
C THR A 3 -6.80 2.09 18.35
N PRO A 4 -7.95 1.70 18.93
CA PRO A 4 -8.90 0.83 18.23
C PRO A 4 -9.26 1.49 16.90
N ILE A 5 -8.94 0.83 15.79
CA ILE A 5 -9.32 1.29 14.46
C ILE A 5 -10.84 1.22 14.39
N SER A 6 -11.49 2.34 14.10
CA SER A 6 -12.94 2.35 13.98
C SER A 6 -13.36 1.67 12.67
N ILE A 7 -14.53 1.02 12.67
CA ILE A 7 -15.14 0.47 11.44
C ILE A 7 -15.28 1.58 10.36
N GLU A 8 -15.47 2.82 10.78
CA GLU A 8 -15.56 3.97 9.89
C GLU A 8 -14.24 4.28 9.17
N ASP A 9 -13.11 4.15 9.86
CA ASP A 9 -11.78 4.31 9.26
C ASP A 9 -11.52 3.24 8.19
N VAL A 10 -11.88 1.98 8.48
CA VAL A 10 -11.72 0.88 7.50
C VAL A 10 -12.63 1.08 6.29
N ARG A 11 -13.88 1.53 6.49
CA ARG A 11 -14.78 1.86 5.39
C ARG A 11 -14.26 3.01 4.53
N ARG A 12 -13.57 3.98 5.13
CA ARG A 12 -12.89 5.06 4.38
C ARG A 12 -11.74 4.50 3.56
N GLU A 13 -10.95 3.57 4.12
CA GLU A 13 -9.85 2.92 3.41
C GLU A 13 -10.35 2.13 2.19
N VAL A 14 -11.43 1.35 2.33
CA VAL A 14 -12.07 0.65 1.21
C VAL A 14 -12.49 1.61 0.10
N LYS A 15 -13.05 2.79 0.44
CA LYS A 15 -13.42 3.80 -0.56
C LYS A 15 -12.20 4.35 -1.30
N ILE A 16 -11.10 4.61 -0.58
CA ILE A 16 -9.85 5.09 -1.16
C ILE A 16 -9.25 4.04 -2.10
N LEU A 17 -9.17 2.79 -1.66
CA LEU A 17 -8.64 1.68 -2.47
C LEU A 17 -9.47 1.44 -3.75
N LYS A 18 -10.80 1.54 -3.66
CA LYS A 18 -11.69 1.47 -4.83
C LYS A 18 -11.45 2.61 -5.82
N ALA A 19 -11.27 3.83 -5.31
CA ALA A 19 -11.03 5.02 -6.14
C ALA A 19 -9.66 4.98 -6.85
N LEU A 20 -8.63 4.50 -6.16
CA LEU A 20 -7.26 4.40 -6.66
C LEU A 20 -7.03 3.19 -7.59
N SER A 21 -8.06 2.68 -8.24
CA SER A 21 -7.91 1.57 -9.18
C SER A 21 -7.13 1.97 -10.45
N ASN A 22 -6.45 1.00 -11.07
CA ASN A 22 -5.70 1.11 -12.33
C ASN A 22 -4.29 1.74 -12.27
N HIS A 23 -3.47 1.34 -11.29
CA HIS A 23 -2.03 1.65 -11.30
C HIS A 23 -1.19 0.39 -11.01
N ASN A 24 -0.22 0.08 -11.88
CA ASN A 24 0.54 -1.19 -11.83
C ASN A 24 1.37 -1.39 -10.56
N ASN A 25 1.76 -0.31 -9.86
CA ASN A 25 2.52 -0.40 -8.60
C ASN A 25 1.66 -0.16 -7.36
N LEU A 26 0.33 -0.12 -7.51
CA LEU A 26 -0.60 -0.07 -6.38
C LEU A 26 -1.31 -1.43 -6.28
N VAL A 27 -1.46 -1.97 -5.07
CA VAL A 27 -2.16 -3.23 -4.84
C VAL A 27 -3.57 -3.17 -5.43
N LYS A 28 -3.95 -4.19 -6.20
CA LYS A 28 -5.29 -4.23 -6.78
C LYS A 28 -6.32 -4.55 -5.71
N PHE A 29 -7.32 -3.67 -5.56
CA PHE A 29 -8.51 -3.94 -4.78
C PHE A 29 -9.45 -4.88 -5.56
N TYR A 30 -9.96 -5.92 -4.91
CA TYR A 30 -10.95 -6.84 -5.50
C TYR A 30 -12.34 -6.63 -4.90
N ASP A 31 -12.48 -6.74 -3.58
CA ASP A 31 -13.78 -6.60 -2.92
C ASP A 31 -13.64 -6.26 -1.43
N ALA A 32 -14.75 -5.94 -0.77
CA ALA A 32 -14.83 -5.81 0.68
C ALA A 32 -16.18 -6.30 1.20
N CYS A 33 -16.15 -7.05 2.30
CA CYS A 33 -17.34 -7.54 3.00
C CYS A 33 -17.25 -7.27 4.50
N GLU A 34 -18.38 -7.27 5.18
CA GLU A 34 -18.46 -7.00 6.63
C GLU A 34 -19.38 -8.01 7.32
N ASP A 35 -19.06 -8.33 8.57
CA ASP A 35 -19.96 -9.04 9.48
C ASP A 35 -20.23 -8.18 10.73
N ALA A 36 -20.85 -8.75 11.76
CA ALA A 36 -21.23 -8.02 12.96
C ALA A 36 -20.03 -7.42 13.74
N LEU A 37 -18.81 -7.95 13.53
CA LEU A 37 -17.63 -7.63 14.32
C LEU A 37 -16.45 -7.11 13.48
N ASN A 38 -16.41 -7.41 12.18
CA ASN A 38 -15.22 -7.20 11.34
C ASN A 38 -15.57 -6.64 9.95
N VAL A 39 -14.58 -5.95 9.37
CA VAL A 39 -14.55 -5.59 7.95
C VAL A 39 -13.39 -6.33 7.30
N TYR A 40 -13.68 -6.99 6.19
CA TYR A 40 -12.73 -7.76 5.41
C TYR A 40 -12.45 -7.04 4.09
N VAL A 41 -11.18 -6.89 3.75
CA VAL A 41 -10.73 -6.26 2.50
C VAL A 41 -10.01 -7.32 1.65
N VAL A 42 -10.51 -7.57 0.45
CA VAL A 42 -9.96 -8.56 -0.50
C VAL A 42 -9.13 -7.82 -1.53
N MET A 43 -7.84 -8.15 -1.61
CA MET A 43 -6.87 -7.47 -2.46
C MET A 43 -5.88 -8.46 -3.09
N GLU A 44 -5.06 -7.97 -4.02
CA GLU A 44 -3.98 -8.73 -4.65
C GLU A 44 -3.00 -9.31 -3.64
N LEU A 45 -2.64 -10.58 -3.85
CA LEU A 45 -1.64 -11.28 -3.06
C LEU A 45 -0.24 -10.94 -3.60
N CYS A 46 0.55 -10.22 -2.80
CA CYS A 46 1.93 -9.87 -3.11
C CYS A 46 2.89 -10.92 -2.52
N GLU A 47 3.33 -11.89 -3.33
CA GLU A 47 4.21 -12.99 -2.88
C GLU A 47 5.69 -12.59 -2.70
N GLY A 48 6.06 -11.36 -3.06
CA GLY A 48 7.45 -10.89 -3.06
C GLY A 48 8.05 -10.52 -1.70
N GLY A 49 7.27 -10.57 -0.62
CA GLY A 49 7.68 -10.20 0.73
C GLY A 49 7.89 -8.69 0.94
N GLU A 50 8.42 -8.31 2.11
CA GLU A 50 8.66 -6.91 2.48
C GLU A 50 9.96 -6.37 1.86
N LEU A 51 9.93 -5.08 1.50
CA LEU A 51 11.10 -4.41 0.94
C LEU A 51 12.27 -4.37 1.93
N LEU A 52 12.01 -4.02 3.20
CA LEU A 52 13.03 -3.97 4.23
C LEU A 52 13.75 -5.32 4.42
N GLU A 53 13.02 -6.43 4.48
CA GLU A 53 13.61 -7.78 4.57
C GLU A 53 14.49 -8.10 3.36
N ARG A 54 14.03 -7.72 2.16
CA ARG A 54 14.80 -7.87 0.92
C ARG A 54 16.07 -7.01 0.90
N ILE A 55 16.08 -5.88 1.60
CA ILE A 55 17.28 -5.04 1.77
C ILE A 55 18.26 -5.70 2.74
N LEU A 56 17.76 -6.15 3.89
CA LEU A 56 18.57 -6.78 4.94
C LEU A 56 19.23 -8.08 4.46
N SER A 57 18.48 -8.94 3.76
CA SER A 57 19.01 -10.19 3.18
C SER A 57 20.14 -10.00 2.16
N ARG A 58 20.27 -8.81 1.57
CA ARG A 58 21.36 -8.43 0.65
C ARG A 58 22.53 -7.72 1.32
N GLY A 59 22.66 -7.83 2.65
CA GLY A 59 23.71 -7.16 3.42
C GLY A 59 23.37 -5.72 3.82
N GLY A 60 22.08 -5.38 3.83
CA GLY A 60 21.57 -4.10 4.34
C GLY A 60 21.80 -2.91 3.42
N ARG A 61 22.27 -3.10 2.19
CA ARG A 61 22.53 -2.03 1.23
C ARG A 61 22.15 -2.43 -0.18
N TYR A 62 21.47 -1.53 -0.86
CA TYR A 62 21.18 -1.64 -2.29
C TYR A 62 22.18 -0.84 -3.11
N SER A 63 22.43 -1.29 -4.34
CA SER A 63 23.15 -0.48 -5.32
C SER A 63 22.35 0.78 -5.65
N LYS A 64 23.01 1.76 -6.26
CA LYS A 64 22.31 2.98 -6.71
C LYS A 64 21.22 2.63 -7.72
N GLU A 65 21.47 1.64 -8.55
CA GLU A 65 20.58 1.16 -9.60
C GLU A 65 19.34 0.48 -9.01
N ASP A 66 19.52 -0.39 -8.01
CA ASP A 66 18.42 -1.04 -7.28
C ASP A 66 17.55 0.02 -6.56
N ALA A 67 18.19 0.93 -5.82
CA ALA A 67 17.49 1.98 -5.08
C ALA A 67 16.70 2.90 -6.03
N LYS A 68 17.31 3.30 -7.16
CA LYS A 68 16.65 4.10 -8.19
C LYS A 68 15.40 3.39 -8.73
N ALA A 69 15.48 2.10 -9.03
CA ALA A 69 14.36 1.34 -9.58
C ALA A 69 13.16 1.32 -8.61
N ILE A 70 13.41 1.18 -7.31
CA ILE A 70 12.36 1.18 -6.28
C ILE A 70 11.77 2.56 -6.05
N VAL A 71 12.62 3.58 -5.92
CA VAL A 71 12.16 4.95 -5.70
C VAL A 71 11.29 5.43 -6.86
N ILE A 72 11.62 5.08 -8.10
CA ILE A 72 10.77 5.41 -9.27
C ILE A 72 9.37 4.79 -9.13
N GLN A 73 9.28 3.52 -8.72
CA GLN A 73 7.99 2.84 -8.54
C GLN A 73 7.16 3.50 -7.43
N ILE A 74 7.80 3.79 -6.29
CA ILE A 74 7.15 4.47 -5.15
C ILE A 74 6.64 5.85 -5.57
N LEU A 75 7.48 6.66 -6.24
CA LEU A 75 7.10 7.99 -6.69
C LEU A 75 5.98 7.96 -7.74
N SER A 76 5.93 6.93 -8.59
CA SER A 76 4.83 6.73 -9.53
C SER A 76 3.49 6.59 -8.80
N VAL A 77 3.43 5.74 -7.76
CA VAL A 77 2.23 5.55 -6.94
C VAL A 77 1.84 6.82 -6.21
N ILE A 78 2.81 7.48 -5.56
CA ILE A 78 2.54 8.70 -4.79
C ILE A 78 2.03 9.83 -5.70
N THR A 79 2.60 9.97 -6.90
CA THR A 79 2.11 10.92 -7.90
C THR A 79 0.67 10.61 -8.30
N PHE A 80 0.37 9.33 -8.57
CA PHE A 80 -0.99 8.90 -8.90
C PHE A 80 -2.00 9.20 -7.78
N CYS A 81 -1.66 8.89 -6.52
CA CYS A 81 -2.50 9.22 -5.36
C CYS A 81 -2.74 10.72 -5.24
N HIS A 82 -1.68 11.53 -5.36
CA HIS A 82 -1.78 12.98 -5.25
C HIS A 82 -2.65 13.61 -6.34
N LEU A 83 -2.60 13.09 -7.57
CA LEU A 83 -3.47 13.54 -8.67
C LEU A 83 -4.95 13.29 -8.40
N GLN A 84 -5.28 12.29 -7.58
CA GLN A 84 -6.64 12.02 -7.12
C GLN A 84 -7.00 12.73 -5.79
N GLY A 85 -6.12 13.60 -5.28
CA GLY A 85 -6.34 14.32 -4.02
C GLY A 85 -6.13 13.47 -2.77
N VAL A 86 -5.46 12.31 -2.89
CA VAL A 86 -5.19 11.40 -1.77
C VAL A 86 -3.73 11.52 -1.34
N VAL A 87 -3.49 11.79 -0.05
CA VAL A 87 -2.16 11.73 0.56
C VAL A 87 -2.06 10.43 1.36
N HIS A 88 -1.02 9.62 1.13
CA HIS A 88 -0.87 8.32 1.80
C HIS A 88 -0.66 8.44 3.32
N ARG A 89 0.14 9.43 3.76
CA ARG A 89 0.47 9.75 5.18
C ARG A 89 1.17 8.68 6.02
N ASP A 90 1.35 7.45 5.52
CA ASP A 90 2.00 6.36 6.25
C ASP A 90 2.93 5.52 5.36
N LEU A 91 3.69 6.20 4.49
CA LEU A 91 4.64 5.55 3.59
C LEU A 91 5.90 5.12 4.36
N LYS A 92 6.21 3.82 4.36
CA LYS A 92 7.36 3.23 5.07
C LYS A 92 8.06 2.17 4.18
N PRO A 93 9.37 1.93 4.38
CA PRO A 93 10.11 0.82 3.75
C PRO A 93 9.71 -0.56 4.28
#